data_AF-A0A9E3EIM7-F1
#
_entry.id   AF-A0A9E3EIM7-F1
#
_cell.length_a   1.000
_cell.length_b   1.000
_cell.length_c   1.000
_cell.angle_alpha   90.00
_cell.angle_beta   90.00
_cell.angle_gamma   90.00
#
_symmetry.space_group_name_H-M   'P 1'
#
loop_
_entity.id
_entity.type
_entity.pdbx_description
1 polymer ?
#
loop_
_entity_poly.entity_id
_entity_poly.type
_entity_poly.pdbx_seq_one_letter_code
_entity_poly.pdbx_strand_id
1 'polypeptide(L)'
;MLYALHDAAYYASTPMRAAARLSRDFWNSPFNPASETPFGRNAYAFNDLFANVTRRYGKPAWNIDSVLVNDTPVRVRPVVVWSSPWVKLVQFNRDPSDLRRAGRRDLAPPVLITAPLSGHYATLLRGTVQAFLQDH
;
A
#
# COMPACT_ATOMS: atom_id res chain seq x y z
N MET A 1 21.82 -7.57 1.96
CA MET A 1 22.17 -8.08 0.61
C MET A 1 21.04 -8.91 -0.01
N LEU A 2 20.41 -9.86 0.69
CA LEU A 2 19.31 -10.68 0.15
C LEU A 2 18.12 -9.85 -0.41
N TYR A 3 17.68 -8.81 0.29
CA TYR A 3 16.62 -7.91 -0.20
C TYR A 3 17.00 -7.19 -1.50
N ALA A 4 18.26 -6.79 -1.65
CA ALA A 4 18.73 -6.13 -2.87
C ALA A 4 18.79 -7.12 -4.05
N LEU A 5 19.21 -8.38 -3.81
CA LEU A 5 19.21 -9.44 -4.82
C LEU A 5 17.77 -9.80 -5.25
N HIS A 6 16.86 -9.90 -4.27
CA HIS A 6 15.44 -10.13 -4.50
C HIS A 6 14.81 -8.99 -5.32
N ASP A 7 15.09 -7.74 -4.96
CA ASP A 7 14.64 -6.56 -5.71
C ASP A 7 15.22 -6.53 -7.13
N ALA A 8 16.49 -6.91 -7.31
CA ALA A 8 17.13 -7.00 -8.61
C ALA A 8 16.46 -8.06 -9.50
N ALA A 9 16.09 -9.22 -8.95
CA ALA A 9 15.36 -10.25 -9.69
C ALA A 9 13.97 -9.75 -10.15
N TYR A 10 13.25 -9.01 -9.30
CA TYR A 10 11.99 -8.37 -9.70
C TYR A 10 12.20 -7.31 -10.77
N TYR A 11 13.25 -6.50 -10.69
CA TYR A 11 13.55 -5.52 -11.73
C TYR A 11 13.94 -6.19 -13.05
N ALA A 12 14.74 -7.25 -13.01
CA ALA A 12 15.16 -8.01 -14.18
C ALA A 12 13.98 -8.69 -14.92
N SER A 13 12.91 -9.05 -14.20
CA SER A 13 11.69 -9.63 -14.82
C SER A 13 10.74 -8.59 -15.43
N THR A 14 11.02 -7.29 -15.28
CA THR A 14 10.20 -6.19 -15.84
C THR A 14 9.91 -6.33 -17.35
N PRO A 15 10.89 -6.59 -18.25
CA PRO A 15 10.60 -6.77 -19.68
C PRO A 15 9.70 -7.99 -19.95
N MET A 16 9.92 -9.11 -19.26
CA MET A 16 9.09 -10.31 -19.40
C MET A 16 7.65 -10.04 -18.95
N ARG A 17 7.48 -9.29 -17.86
CA ARG A 17 6.16 -8.86 -17.38
C ARG A 17 5.46 -7.95 -18.39
N ALA A 18 6.19 -7.04 -19.04
CA ALA A 18 5.62 -6.19 -20.08
C ALA A 18 5.13 -7.02 -21.28
N ALA A 19 5.93 -7.99 -21.74
CA ALA A 19 5.52 -8.93 -22.77
C ALA A 19 4.28 -9.74 -22.36
N ALA A 20 4.24 -10.24 -21.12
CA ALA A 20 3.07 -10.96 -20.61
C ALA A 20 1.80 -10.10 -20.57
N ARG A 21 1.90 -8.80 -20.23
CA ARG A 21 0.74 -7.88 -20.29
C ARG A 21 0.24 -7.69 -21.72
N LEU A 22 1.14 -7.47 -22.66
CA LEU A 22 0.77 -7.34 -24.08
C LEU A 22 0.12 -8.62 -24.60
N SER A 23 0.69 -9.79 -24.28
CA SER A 23 0.11 -11.09 -24.64
C SER A 23 -1.26 -11.29 -24.00
N ARG A 24 -1.43 -10.98 -22.72
CA ARG A 24 -2.73 -11.01 -22.02
C ARG A 24 -3.75 -10.15 -22.76
N ASP A 25 -3.40 -8.91 -23.08
CA ASP A 25 -4.32 -7.96 -23.73
C ASP A 25 -4.67 -8.42 -25.16
N PHE A 26 -3.73 -9.04 -25.87
CA PHE A 26 -3.96 -9.67 -27.17
C PHE A 26 -4.92 -10.87 -27.08
N TRP A 27 -4.72 -11.77 -26.10
CA TRP A 27 -5.58 -12.94 -25.92
C TRP A 27 -7.00 -12.59 -25.45
N ASN A 28 -7.17 -11.45 -24.79
CA ASN A 28 -8.47 -10.93 -24.36
C ASN A 28 -9.10 -9.94 -25.36
N SER A 29 -8.47 -9.71 -26.52
CA SER A 29 -8.98 -8.75 -27.49
C SER A 29 -10.26 -9.25 -28.16
N PRO A 30 -11.32 -8.42 -28.27
CA PRO A 30 -12.53 -8.77 -29.04
C PRO A 30 -12.26 -9.04 -30.52
N PHE A 31 -11.15 -8.52 -31.06
CA PHE A 31 -10.73 -8.75 -32.45
C PHE A 31 -9.92 -10.04 -32.63
N ASN A 32 -9.60 -10.75 -31.55
CA ASN A 32 -8.93 -12.04 -31.61
C ASN A 32 -9.99 -13.16 -31.69
N PRO A 33 -10.16 -13.83 -32.84
CA PRO A 33 -11.18 -14.89 -32.98
C PRO A 33 -10.89 -16.12 -32.11
N ALA A 34 -9.67 -16.24 -31.56
CA ALA A 34 -9.29 -17.32 -30.68
C ALA A 34 -9.52 -17.02 -29.18
N SER A 35 -9.96 -15.81 -28.80
CA SER A 35 -10.09 -15.38 -27.40
C SER A 35 -11.00 -16.30 -26.56
N GLU A 36 -12.13 -16.69 -27.13
CA GLU A 36 -13.14 -17.56 -26.50
C GLU A 36 -12.86 -19.06 -26.67
N THR A 37 -11.74 -19.43 -27.29
CA THR A 37 -11.34 -20.84 -27.39
C THR A 37 -10.70 -21.31 -26.07
N PRO A 38 -10.74 -22.62 -25.76
CA PRO A 38 -10.03 -23.15 -24.60
C PRO A 38 -8.53 -22.79 -24.59
N PHE A 39 -7.90 -22.75 -25.76
CA PHE A 39 -6.50 -22.35 -25.91
C PHE A 39 -6.29 -20.86 -25.59
N GLY A 40 -7.10 -19.97 -26.18
CA GLY A 40 -6.99 -18.53 -25.94
C GLY A 40 -7.21 -18.15 -24.49
N ARG A 41 -8.22 -18.75 -23.83
CA ARG A 41 -8.46 -18.56 -22.39
C ARG A 41 -7.30 -19.05 -21.53
N ASN A 42 -6.70 -20.20 -21.84
CA ASN A 42 -5.54 -20.71 -21.11
C ASN A 42 -4.31 -19.82 -21.30
N ALA A 43 -4.08 -19.35 -22.53
CA ALA A 43 -2.99 -18.43 -22.83
C ALA A 43 -3.18 -17.08 -22.13
N TYR A 44 -4.40 -16.53 -22.12
CA TYR A 44 -4.75 -15.36 -21.31
C TYR A 44 -4.44 -15.57 -19.83
N ALA A 45 -4.98 -16.64 -19.23
CA ALA A 45 -4.84 -16.92 -17.80
C ALA A 45 -3.37 -17.08 -17.38
N PHE A 46 -2.58 -17.78 -18.19
CA PHE A 46 -1.14 -17.93 -17.95
C PHE A 46 -0.41 -16.58 -17.96
N ASN A 47 -0.66 -15.75 -18.97
CA ASN A 47 -0.02 -14.45 -19.10
C ASN A 47 -0.47 -13.47 -17.99
N ASP A 48 -1.75 -13.50 -17.61
CA ASP A 48 -2.27 -12.69 -16.51
C ASP A 48 -1.64 -13.10 -15.17
N LEU A 49 -1.58 -14.41 -14.88
CA LEU A 49 -0.92 -14.93 -13.68
C LEU A 49 0.56 -14.54 -13.65
N PHE A 50 1.29 -14.75 -14.75
CA PHE A 50 2.70 -14.37 -14.84
C PHE A 50 2.90 -12.88 -14.58
N ALA A 51 2.06 -12.03 -15.18
CA ALA A 51 2.14 -10.59 -15.00
C ALA A 51 1.87 -10.15 -13.55
N ASN A 52 0.98 -10.86 -12.85
CA ASN A 52 0.62 -10.60 -11.45
C ASN A 52 1.67 -11.12 -10.46
N VAL A 53 2.22 -12.32 -10.66
CA VAL A 53 3.26 -12.91 -9.79
C VAL A 53 4.57 -12.14 -9.89
N THR A 54 4.93 -11.67 -11.08
CA THR A 54 6.12 -10.83 -11.28
C THR A 54 5.88 -9.35 -10.96
N ARG A 55 4.66 -8.99 -10.51
CA ARG A 55 4.35 -7.61 -10.12
C ARG A 55 5.05 -7.27 -8.82
N ARG A 56 5.84 -6.20 -8.86
CA ARG A 56 6.39 -5.61 -7.65
C ARG A 56 5.34 -4.70 -7.01
N TYR A 57 4.89 -5.04 -5.80
CA TYR A 57 4.10 -4.15 -4.97
C TYR A 57 5.05 -3.32 -4.10
N GLY A 58 5.23 -2.06 -4.46
CA GLY A 58 6.00 -1.14 -3.62
C GLY A 58 5.27 -0.82 -2.32
N LYS A 59 6.00 -0.35 -1.31
CA LYS A 59 5.41 0.15 -0.07
C LYS A 59 4.47 1.33 -0.37
N PRO A 60 3.17 1.23 -0.09
CA PRO A 60 2.28 2.38 -0.18
C PRO A 60 2.74 3.46 0.80
N ALA A 61 2.60 4.74 0.45
CA ALA A 61 2.81 5.83 1.39
C ALA A 61 1.73 5.84 2.49
N TRP A 62 1.87 6.66 3.54
CA TRP A 62 0.79 6.81 4.52
C TRP A 62 -0.35 7.67 3.98
N ASN A 63 -0.08 8.76 3.27
CA ASN A 63 -1.11 9.69 2.75
C ASN A 63 -2.20 10.03 3.79
N ILE A 64 -1.77 10.32 5.02
CA ILE A 64 -2.62 10.82 6.10
C ILE A 64 -2.11 12.23 6.43
N ASP A 65 -2.60 13.21 5.68
CA ASP A 65 -2.22 14.62 5.87
C ASP A 65 -3.17 15.33 6.83
N SER A 66 -4.41 14.85 6.95
CA SER A 66 -5.41 15.34 7.90
C SER A 66 -6.47 14.29 8.23
N VAL A 67 -7.12 14.44 9.39
CA VAL A 67 -8.31 13.68 9.80
C VAL A 67 -9.39 14.63 10.29
N LEU A 68 -10.66 14.21 10.21
CA LEU A 68 -11.76 14.97 10.79
C LEU A 68 -11.93 14.61 12.26
N VAL A 69 -11.96 15.62 13.13
CA VAL A 69 -12.28 15.50 14.55
C VAL A 69 -13.38 16.52 14.83
N ASN A 70 -14.56 16.07 15.26
CA ASN A 70 -15.73 16.94 15.49
C ASN A 70 -15.98 17.91 14.31
N ASP A 71 -16.08 17.38 13.10
CA ASP A 71 -16.26 18.12 11.83
C ASP A 71 -15.17 19.16 11.50
N THR A 72 -14.07 19.17 12.26
CA THR A 72 -12.94 20.07 12.04
C THR A 72 -11.76 19.29 11.47
N PRO A 73 -11.17 19.73 10.34
CA PRO A 73 -9.96 19.10 9.80
C PRO A 73 -8.76 19.39 10.70
N VAL A 74 -8.13 18.32 11.17
CA VAL A 74 -6.92 18.33 12.01
C VAL A 74 -5.76 17.78 11.19
N ARG A 75 -4.69 18.58 11.03
CA ARG A 75 -3.50 18.14 10.31
C ARG A 75 -2.76 17.06 11.07
N VAL A 76 -2.23 16.08 10.33
CA VAL A 76 -1.47 14.95 10.86
C VAL A 76 -0.09 14.92 10.22
N ARG A 77 0.95 14.77 11.06
CA ARG A 77 2.33 14.65 10.62
C ARG A 77 2.91 13.31 11.08
N PRO A 78 3.14 12.34 10.18
CA PRO A 78 3.86 11.13 10.51
C PRO A 78 5.35 11.43 10.71
N VAL A 79 5.90 11.01 11.85
CA VAL A 79 7.31 11.18 12.22
C VAL A 79 7.90 9.82 12.60
N VAL A 80 9.02 9.44 11.99
CA VAL A 80 9.77 8.26 12.43
C VAL A 80 10.56 8.65 13.67
N VAL A 81 10.15 8.14 14.83
CA VAL A 81 10.78 8.47 16.12
C VAL A 81 11.84 7.45 16.52
N TRP A 82 11.79 6.25 15.96
CA TRP A 82 12.81 5.23 16.13
C TRP A 82 12.84 4.27 14.94
N SER A 83 14.00 3.70 14.63
CA SER A 83 14.14 2.70 13.58
C SER A 83 15.25 1.71 13.83
N SER A 84 15.05 0.49 13.35
CA SER A 84 16.05 -0.56 13.21
C SER A 84 16.02 -1.11 11.77
N PRO A 85 16.92 -2.03 11.40
CA PRO A 85 16.85 -2.74 10.11
C PRO A 85 15.53 -3.49 9.87
N TRP A 86 14.77 -3.81 10.93
CA TRP A 86 13.57 -4.65 10.85
C TRP A 86 12.26 -3.86 10.99
N VAL A 87 12.26 -2.78 11.76
CA VAL A 87 11.03 -2.06 12.10
C VAL A 87 11.28 -0.55 12.21
N LYS A 88 10.24 0.22 11.89
CA LYS A 88 10.21 1.67 12.12
C LYS A 88 9.05 1.98 13.06
N LEU A 89 9.32 2.71 14.13
CA LEU A 89 8.30 3.29 15.00
C LEU A 89 7.89 4.65 14.41
N VAL A 90 6.65 4.73 13.95
CA VAL A 90 6.09 5.94 13.34
C VAL A 90 5.05 6.52 14.29
N GLN A 91 5.29 7.73 14.76
CA GLN A 91 4.36 8.50 15.56
C GLN A 91 3.57 9.43 14.66
N PHE A 92 2.24 9.44 14.79
CA PHE A 92 1.35 10.32 14.04
C PHE A 92 0.97 11.50 14.91
N ASN A 93 1.61 12.64 14.68
CA ASN A 93 1.38 13.84 15.47
C ASN A 93 0.23 14.64 14.88
N ARG A 94 -0.82 14.88 15.68
CA ARG A 94 -1.93 15.77 15.34
C ARG A 94 -1.57 17.20 15.71
N ASP A 95 -1.91 18.16 14.86
CA ASP A 95 -1.62 19.57 15.12
C ASP A 95 -2.38 20.08 16.37
N PRO A 96 -1.68 20.57 17.42
CA PRO A 96 -2.32 20.99 18.67
C PRO A 96 -3.22 22.23 18.53
N SER A 97 -3.00 23.07 17.53
CA SER A 97 -3.88 24.22 17.28
C SER A 97 -5.19 23.79 16.62
N ASP A 98 -5.13 22.83 15.70
CA ASP A 98 -6.32 22.28 15.04
C ASP A 98 -7.14 21.43 16.01
N LEU A 99 -6.49 20.63 16.89
CA LEU A 99 -7.18 19.88 17.94
C LEU A 99 -7.97 20.80 18.90
N ARG A 100 -7.37 21.92 19.30
CA ARG A 100 -8.05 22.91 20.15
C ARG A 100 -9.27 23.52 19.45
N ARG A 101 -9.17 23.78 18.15
CA ARG A 101 -10.28 24.26 17.30
C ARG A 101 -11.40 23.23 17.20
N ALA A 102 -11.04 21.95 17.12
CA ALA A 102 -11.96 20.81 17.14
C ALA A 102 -12.58 20.54 18.53
N GLY A 103 -12.30 21.37 19.54
CA GLY A 103 -12.86 21.20 20.90
C GLY A 103 -12.16 20.14 21.75
N ARG A 104 -11.02 19.58 21.31
CA ARG A 104 -10.19 18.67 22.12
C ARG A 104 -9.08 19.47 22.82
N ARG A 105 -9.22 19.67 24.13
CA ARG A 105 -8.24 20.39 24.96
C ARG A 105 -7.29 19.46 25.71
N ASP A 106 -7.75 18.25 26.01
CA ASP A 106 -6.97 17.25 26.75
C ASP A 106 -6.22 16.31 25.79
N LEU A 107 -5.06 15.84 26.25
CA LEU A 107 -4.28 14.83 25.54
C LEU A 107 -4.96 13.46 25.69
N ALA A 108 -5.31 12.84 24.57
CA ALA A 108 -5.75 11.45 24.57
C ALA A 108 -4.57 10.53 24.98
N PRO A 109 -4.84 9.41 25.67
CA PRO A 109 -3.81 8.44 25.96
C PRO A 109 -3.23 7.87 24.66
N PRO A 110 -1.89 7.70 24.57
CA PRO A 110 -1.26 7.22 23.36
C PRO A 110 -1.63 5.76 23.08
N VAL A 111 -1.89 5.45 21.81
CA VAL A 111 -2.16 4.09 21.33
C VAL A 111 -1.00 3.59 20.48
N LEU A 112 -0.52 2.39 20.78
CA LEU A 112 0.49 1.69 19.98
C LEU A 112 -0.20 0.66 19.07
N ILE A 113 -0.02 0.82 17.76
CA ILE A 113 -0.53 -0.13 16.75
C ILE A 113 0.63 -0.90 16.15
N THR A 114 0.59 -2.23 16.27
CA THR A 114 1.59 -3.13 15.71
C THR A 114 1.04 -3.80 14.45
N ALA A 115 1.74 -3.63 13.32
CA ALA A 115 1.31 -4.26 12.07
C ALA A 115 1.47 -5.79 12.13
N PRO A 116 0.49 -6.57 11.64
CA PRO A 116 0.58 -8.02 11.62
C PRO A 116 1.67 -8.50 10.66
N LEU A 117 2.28 -9.65 10.95
CA LEU A 117 3.31 -10.28 10.11
C LEU A 117 2.85 -10.57 8.67
N SER A 118 1.55 -10.80 8.47
CA SER A 118 0.97 -11.01 7.13
C SER A 118 0.88 -9.72 6.29
N GLY A 119 1.02 -8.56 6.92
CA GLY A 119 1.06 -7.27 6.25
C GLY A 119 2.45 -6.98 5.72
N HIS A 120 2.65 -7.13 4.40
CA HIS A 120 3.91 -6.79 3.71
C HIS A 120 4.41 -5.38 4.09
N TYR A 121 3.48 -4.44 4.33
CA TYR A 121 3.78 -3.09 4.79
C TYR A 121 2.80 -2.63 5.87
N ALA A 122 3.31 -2.02 6.95
CA ALA A 122 2.50 -1.38 7.98
C ALA A 122 1.53 -0.32 7.43
N THR A 123 1.85 0.27 6.26
CA THR A 123 1.00 1.26 5.57
C THR A 123 -0.30 0.68 5.03
N LEU A 124 -0.46 -0.64 5.02
CA LEU A 124 -1.75 -1.27 4.74
C LEU A 124 -2.76 -1.04 5.88
N LEU A 125 -2.29 -0.74 7.10
CA LEU A 125 -3.14 -0.32 8.22
C LEU A 125 -3.51 1.17 8.17
N ARG A 126 -3.32 1.85 7.03
CA ARG A 126 -3.66 3.27 6.87
C ARG A 126 -5.08 3.58 7.35
N GLY A 127 -6.06 2.79 6.93
CA GLY A 127 -7.46 3.01 7.34
C GLY A 127 -7.66 2.85 8.85
N THR A 128 -7.00 1.87 9.46
CA THR A 128 -7.02 1.68 10.92
C THR A 128 -6.39 2.87 11.64
N VAL A 129 -5.18 3.28 11.25
CA VAL A 129 -4.51 4.45 11.83
C VAL A 129 -5.37 5.70 11.67
N GLN A 130 -5.96 5.91 10.50
CA GLN A 130 -6.82 7.06 10.21
C GLN A 130 -8.08 7.10 11.09
N ALA A 131 -8.67 5.93 11.37
CA ALA A 131 -9.81 5.84 12.29
C ALA A 131 -9.39 6.16 13.73
N PHE A 132 -8.29 5.58 14.21
CA PHE A 132 -7.81 5.82 15.57
C PHE A 132 -7.40 7.28 15.79
N LEU A 133 -6.84 7.97 14.80
CA LEU A 133 -6.44 9.37 14.91
C LEU A 133 -7.59 10.35 15.22
N GLN A 134 -8.83 9.94 14.97
CA GLN A 134 -10.01 10.76 15.30
C GLN A 134 -10.20 10.87 16.82
N ASP A 135 -9.84 9.82 17.55
CA ASP A 135 -10.03 9.71 19.00
C ASP A 135 -8.71 9.76 19.79
N HIS A 136 -7.60 9.30 19.20
CA HIS A 136 -6.30 9.04 19.85
C HIS A 136 -5.12 9.76 19.22
#